data_AF-A0A1V6HR98-F1
#
_entry.id   AF-A0A1V6HR98-F1
#
_cell.length_a   1.000
_cell.length_b   1.000
_cell.length_c   1.000
_cell.angle_alpha   90.00
_cell.angle_beta   90.00
_cell.angle_gamma   90.00
#
_symmetry.space_group_name_H-M   'P 1'
#
loop_
_entity.id
_entity.type
_entity.pdbx_description
1 polymer ?
#
loop_
_entity_poly.entity_id
_entity_poly.type
_entity_poly.pdbx_seq_one_letter_code
_entity_poly.pdbx_strand_id
1 'polypeptide(L)'
;MTIQILVTGGTFDKTYDELAGRLAFHDTHLPEMLRLGRCRLPVQVRTVMMIDSLEMTDADRALLAACCRQTAAERIVITHGTDTMVESAAVLAREVSGKTIVLTGAMIPWTFNASDGLFNLGSALSFVQVLPAGVYIAMNGRCFAWDNVRKNRQLGVFEALHEEREVAPTGK
;
A
#
# COMPACT_ATOMS: atom_id res chain seq x y z
N MET A 1 -19.10 7.57 0.23
CA MET A 1 -18.38 6.34 0.63
C MET A 1 -16.96 6.72 0.99
N THR A 2 -16.54 6.47 2.23
CA THR A 2 -15.23 6.86 2.77
C THR A 2 -14.19 5.78 2.46
N ILE A 3 -12.97 6.16 2.07
CA ILE A 3 -11.84 5.24 1.88
C ILE A 3 -11.10 5.13 3.22
N GLN A 4 -10.87 3.91 3.69
CA GLN A 4 -10.01 3.67 4.84
C GLN A 4 -8.55 3.59 4.37
N ILE A 5 -7.65 4.36 4.97
CA ILE A 5 -6.21 4.18 4.83
C ILE A 5 -5.70 3.52 6.11
N LEU A 6 -5.02 2.39 5.98
CA LEU A 6 -4.37 1.68 7.08
C LEU A 6 -2.85 1.81 6.92
N VAL A 7 -2.19 2.36 7.93
CA VAL A 7 -0.73 2.55 7.93
C VAL A 7 -0.06 1.42 8.67
N THR A 8 0.95 0.79 8.04
CA THR A 8 1.78 -0.24 8.66
C THR A 8 3.27 0.16 8.76
N GLY A 9 3.61 1.41 8.43
CA GLY A 9 4.98 1.92 8.36
C GLY A 9 5.61 1.70 7.00
N GLY A 10 6.79 1.06 6.97
CA GLY A 10 7.58 0.91 5.76
C GLY A 10 8.21 2.22 5.27
N THR A 11 8.78 2.21 4.07
CA THR A 11 9.58 3.33 3.54
C THR A 11 8.85 4.67 3.54
N PHE A 12 7.52 4.69 3.44
CA PHE A 12 6.72 5.92 3.53
C PHE A 12 7.02 6.73 4.78
N ASP A 13 7.18 6.07 5.92
CA ASP A 13 7.23 6.70 7.23
C ASP A 13 8.61 6.63 7.88
N LYS A 14 9.63 6.21 7.12
CA LYS A 14 11.02 6.25 7.55
C LYS A 14 11.54 7.69 7.50
N THR A 15 12.01 8.18 8.63
CA THR A 15 12.70 9.46 8.79
C THR A 15 14.15 9.24 9.18
N TYR A 16 15.04 10.12 8.73
CA TYR A 16 16.43 10.12 9.16
C TYR A 16 16.54 10.73 10.56
N ASP A 17 16.95 9.91 11.53
CA ASP A 17 17.33 10.35 12.87
C ASP A 17 18.79 10.79 12.84
N GLU A 18 19.02 12.10 12.86
CA GLU A 18 20.36 12.71 12.82
C GLU A 18 21.19 12.40 14.07
N LEU A 19 20.54 12.18 15.22
CA LEU A 19 21.22 11.91 16.48
C LEU A 19 21.74 10.47 16.51
N ALA A 20 20.94 9.53 16.01
CA ALA A 20 21.31 8.12 15.95
C ALA A 20 21.98 7.70 14.63
N GLY A 21 22.01 8.58 13.63
CA GLY A 21 22.60 8.32 12.31
C GLY A 21 21.91 7.20 11.54
N ARG A 22 20.61 6.98 11.76
CA ARG A 22 19.85 5.84 11.18
C ARG A 22 18.44 6.24 10.78
N LEU A 23 17.80 5.42 9.94
CA LEU A 23 16.37 5.58 9.67
C LEU A 23 15.54 5.04 10.85
N ALA A 24 14.51 5.77 11.24
CA ALA A 24 13.58 5.42 12.31
C ALA A 24 12.14 5.80 11.93
N PHE A 25 11.17 5.23 12.64
CA PHE A 25 9.75 5.56 12.53
C PHE A 25 9.34 6.48 13.69
N HIS A 26 8.58 7.54 13.41
CA HIS A 26 8.02 8.43 14.43
C HIS A 26 6.49 8.46 14.31
N ASP A 27 5.99 9.21 13.35
CA ASP A 27 4.60 9.39 12.98
C ASP A 27 4.46 9.13 11.48
N THR A 28 3.22 8.96 11.04
CA THR A 28 2.97 8.79 9.61
C THR A 28 2.99 10.13 8.87
N HIS A 29 3.58 10.14 7.68
CA HIS A 29 3.58 11.32 6.81
C HIS A 29 2.30 11.45 5.97
N LEU A 30 1.39 10.47 6.06
CA LEU A 30 0.20 10.40 5.21
C LEU A 30 -0.69 11.65 5.23
N PRO A 31 -1.00 12.29 6.38
CA PRO A 31 -1.78 13.52 6.40
C PRO A 31 -1.15 14.65 5.55
N GLU A 32 0.17 14.81 5.64
CA GLU A 32 0.91 15.82 4.88
C GLU A 32 0.97 15.47 3.39
N MET A 33 1.21 14.20 3.07
CA MET A 33 1.18 13.70 1.69
C MET A 33 -0.18 13.94 1.03
N LEU A 34 -1.29 13.66 1.74
CA LEU A 34 -2.64 13.92 1.24
C LEU A 34 -2.88 15.40 1.00
N ARG A 35 -2.37 16.27 1.89
CA ARG A 35 -2.46 17.74 1.75
C ARG A 35 -1.69 18.23 0.52
N LEU A 36 -0.44 17.80 0.34
CA LEU A 36 0.43 18.17 -0.79
C LEU A 36 -0.10 17.63 -2.12
N GLY A 37 -0.60 16.39 -2.12
CA GLY A 37 -1.29 15.79 -3.26
C GLY A 37 -2.65 16.43 -3.57
N ARG A 38 -3.09 17.42 -2.77
CA ARG A 38 -4.40 18.08 -2.88
C ARG A 38 -5.55 17.08 -2.93
N CYS A 39 -5.44 15.99 -2.18
CA CYS A 39 -6.44 14.95 -2.14
C CYS A 39 -7.78 15.51 -1.62
N ARG A 40 -8.86 15.26 -2.36
CA ARG A 40 -10.23 15.67 -1.98
C ARG A 40 -11.13 14.48 -1.62
N LEU A 41 -10.58 13.27 -1.64
CA LEU A 41 -11.34 12.07 -1.31
C LEU A 41 -11.68 12.08 0.17
N PRO A 42 -12.89 11.63 0.56
CA PRO A 42 -13.20 11.40 1.97
C PRO A 42 -12.39 10.19 2.45
N VAL A 43 -11.29 10.44 3.16
CA VAL A 43 -10.40 9.40 3.68
C VAL A 43 -10.41 9.40 5.21
N GLN A 44 -10.29 8.21 5.80
CA GLN A 44 -9.99 8.04 7.22
C GLN A 44 -8.65 7.32 7.34
N VAL A 45 -7.69 7.94 8.02
CA VAL A 45 -6.37 7.35 8.25
C VAL A 45 -6.35 6.71 9.63
N ARG A 46 -5.90 5.47 9.71
CA ARG A 46 -5.66 4.76 10.96
C ARG A 46 -4.30 4.08 10.91
N THR A 47 -3.46 4.37 11.88
CA THR A 47 -2.22 3.61 12.09
C THR A 47 -2.55 2.28 12.74
N VAL A 48 -2.17 1.18 12.08
CA VAL A 48 -2.29 -0.18 12.63
C VAL A 48 -0.98 -0.54 13.33
N MET A 49 0.15 -0.20 12.72
CA MET A 49 1.50 -0.43 13.21
C MET A 49 2.49 0.48 12.48
N MET A 50 3.73 0.53 12.96
CA MET A 50 4.83 1.33 12.38
C MET A 50 6.13 0.52 12.41
N ILE A 51 6.27 -0.42 11.48
CA ILE A 51 7.39 -1.37 11.46
C ILE A 51 8.07 -1.44 10.09
N ASP A 52 9.28 -2.00 10.06
CA ASP A 52 9.88 -2.43 8.80
C ASP A 52 9.17 -3.69 8.29
N SER A 53 8.88 -3.74 6.99
CA SER A 53 8.29 -4.92 6.37
C SER A 53 9.08 -6.21 6.60
N LEU A 54 10.41 -6.12 6.73
CA LEU A 54 11.27 -7.27 7.02
C LEU A 54 11.09 -7.81 8.44
N GLU A 55 10.58 -7.00 9.36
CA GLU A 55 10.28 -7.37 10.74
C GLU A 55 8.82 -7.81 10.93
N MET A 56 7.99 -7.67 9.90
CA MET A 56 6.57 -8.03 9.97
C MET A 56 6.38 -9.55 10.08
N THR A 57 5.70 -9.96 11.14
CA THR A 57 5.38 -11.37 11.45
C THR A 57 4.02 -11.80 10.90
N ASP A 58 3.72 -13.09 10.96
CA ASP A 58 2.38 -13.60 10.59
C ASP A 58 1.28 -13.07 11.52
N ALA A 59 1.61 -12.82 12.80
CA ALA A 59 0.68 -12.22 13.75
C ALA A 59 0.33 -10.77 13.35
N ASP A 60 1.31 -10.02 12.84
CA ASP A 60 1.09 -8.66 12.35
C ASP A 60 0.20 -8.65 11.10
N ARG A 61 0.45 -9.58 10.17
CA ARG A 61 -0.40 -9.75 8.97
C ARG A 61 -1.84 -10.15 9.35
N ALA A 62 -2.01 -11.03 10.33
CA ALA A 62 -3.32 -11.41 10.85
C ALA A 62 -4.04 -10.24 11.54
N LEU A 63 -3.31 -9.40 12.29
CA LEU A 63 -3.84 -8.16 12.88
C LEU A 63 -4.31 -7.18 11.79
N LEU A 64 -3.52 -7.00 10.73
CA LEU A 64 -3.89 -6.15 9.60
C LEU A 64 -5.16 -6.68 8.91
N ALA A 65 -5.24 -7.98 8.65
CA ALA A 65 -6.42 -8.63 8.08
C ALA A 65 -7.66 -8.47 8.97
N ALA A 66 -7.51 -8.62 10.29
CA ALA A 66 -8.57 -8.36 11.25
C ALA A 66 -9.06 -6.89 11.19
N CYS A 67 -8.15 -5.93 11.08
CA CYS A 67 -8.51 -4.51 10.89
C CYS A 67 -9.31 -4.29 9.59
N CYS A 68 -8.91 -4.94 8.50
CA CYS A 68 -9.63 -4.88 7.22
C CYS A 68 -11.03 -5.49 7.31
N ARG A 69 -11.22 -6.58 8.05
CA ARG A 69 -12.55 -7.19 8.27
C ARG A 69 -13.45 -6.32 9.14
N GLN A 70 -12.90 -5.72 10.19
CA GLN A 70 -13.66 -4.96 11.19
C GLN A 70 -14.11 -3.58 10.70
N THR A 71 -13.39 -2.97 9.75
CA THR A 71 -13.83 -1.68 9.20
C THR A 71 -15.07 -1.84 8.34
N ALA A 72 -16.01 -0.90 8.47
CA ALA A 72 -17.19 -0.80 7.60
C ALA A 72 -16.85 -0.32 6.18
N ALA A 73 -15.63 0.19 5.94
CA ALA A 73 -15.22 0.63 4.62
C ALA A 73 -15.11 -0.57 3.65
N GLU A 74 -15.65 -0.40 2.44
CA GLU A 74 -15.49 -1.36 1.33
C GLU A 74 -14.21 -1.12 0.54
N ARG A 75 -13.64 0.09 0.64
CA ARG A 75 -12.43 0.53 -0.07
C ARG A 75 -11.33 0.83 0.93
N ILE A 76 -10.23 0.11 0.81
CA ILE A 76 -9.11 0.17 1.74
C ILE A 76 -7.81 0.39 0.95
N VAL A 77 -7.03 1.40 1.36
CA VAL A 77 -5.65 1.57 0.94
C VAL A 77 -4.75 1.21 2.11
N ILE A 78 -3.68 0.47 1.86
CA ILE A 78 -2.71 0.09 2.90
C ILE A 78 -1.35 0.62 2.50
N THR A 79 -0.72 1.44 3.35
CA THR A 79 0.67 1.84 3.15
C THR A 79 1.57 0.86 3.87
N HIS A 80 2.49 0.25 3.12
CA HIS A 80 3.26 -0.90 3.55
C HIS A 80 4.71 -0.82 3.08
N GLY A 81 5.63 -1.45 3.82
CA GLY A 81 7.02 -1.62 3.37
C GLY A 81 7.10 -2.58 2.18
N THR A 82 7.98 -2.30 1.22
CA THR A 82 7.93 -3.00 -0.07
C THR A 82 8.46 -4.43 -0.02
N ASP A 83 9.30 -4.79 0.96
CA ASP A 83 10.01 -6.07 0.97
C ASP A 83 9.11 -7.30 1.12
N THR A 84 8.07 -7.20 1.94
CA THR A 84 7.12 -8.28 2.25
C THR A 84 5.69 -7.95 1.85
N MET A 85 5.48 -6.87 1.09
CA MET A 85 4.15 -6.41 0.67
C MET A 85 3.35 -7.49 -0.07
N VAL A 86 4.01 -8.29 -0.92
CA VAL A 86 3.38 -9.39 -1.67
C VAL A 86 2.85 -10.48 -0.72
N GLU A 87 3.58 -10.78 0.35
CA GLU A 87 3.19 -11.77 1.35
C GLU A 87 1.96 -11.28 2.13
N SER A 88 1.97 -10.02 2.56
CA SER A 88 0.83 -9.39 3.23
C SER A 88 -0.41 -9.34 2.32
N ALA A 89 -0.24 -9.05 1.03
CA ALA A 89 -1.33 -9.08 0.05
C ALA A 89 -1.96 -10.48 -0.06
N ALA A 90 -1.13 -11.54 -0.06
CA ALA A 90 -1.61 -12.92 -0.11
C ALA A 90 -2.41 -13.32 1.14
N VAL A 91 -1.99 -12.89 2.34
CA VAL A 91 -2.77 -13.10 3.58
C VAL A 91 -4.12 -12.40 3.49
N LEU A 92 -4.12 -11.13 3.10
CA LEU A 92 -5.35 -10.34 2.96
C LEU A 92 -6.33 -10.94 1.96
N ALA A 93 -5.84 -11.46 0.83
CA ALA A 93 -6.67 -12.08 -0.18
C ALA A 93 -7.36 -13.37 0.30
N ARG A 94 -6.74 -14.11 1.22
CA ARG A 94 -7.32 -15.32 1.83
C ARG A 94 -8.31 -14.98 2.94
N GLU A 95 -8.06 -13.89 3.65
CA GLU A 95 -8.72 -13.58 4.92
C GLU A 95 -9.80 -12.51 4.83
N VAL A 96 -9.88 -11.77 3.73
CA VAL A 96 -10.81 -10.65 3.54
C VAL A 96 -11.54 -10.81 2.22
N SER A 97 -12.88 -10.79 2.29
CA SER A 97 -13.77 -10.90 1.13
C SER A 97 -14.71 -9.69 1.04
N GLY A 98 -15.19 -9.41 -0.18
CA GLY A 98 -16.17 -8.35 -0.43
C GLY A 98 -15.65 -6.91 -0.32
N LYS A 99 -14.33 -6.71 -0.28
CA LYS A 99 -13.69 -5.39 -0.18
C LYS A 99 -12.65 -5.21 -1.29
N THR A 100 -12.45 -3.97 -1.73
CA THR A 100 -11.35 -3.57 -2.61
C THR A 100 -10.19 -3.07 -1.75
N ILE A 101 -9.08 -3.79 -1.77
CA ILE A 101 -7.89 -3.48 -0.98
C ILE A 101 -6.72 -3.22 -1.93
N VAL A 102 -6.09 -2.05 -1.83
CA VAL A 102 -4.90 -1.70 -2.60
C VAL A 102 -3.75 -1.44 -1.65
N LEU A 103 -2.72 -2.28 -1.70
CA LEU A 103 -1.46 -2.05 -1.00
C LEU A 103 -0.56 -1.16 -1.85
N THR A 104 0.16 -0.27 -1.19
CA THR A 104 1.14 0.60 -1.84
C THR A 104 2.28 0.94 -0.89
N GLY A 105 3.37 1.46 -1.43
CA GLY A 105 4.60 1.74 -0.71
C GLY A 105 5.46 2.76 -1.45
N ALA A 106 6.68 2.92 -0.97
CA ALA A 106 7.71 3.70 -1.65
C ALA A 106 9.02 2.91 -1.66
N MET A 107 9.82 3.07 -2.70
CA MET A 107 11.21 2.59 -2.71
C MET A 107 12.15 3.59 -2.05
N ILE A 108 11.81 4.89 -2.09
CA ILE A 108 12.62 5.97 -1.53
C ILE A 108 11.83 6.66 -0.41
N PRO A 109 12.43 6.86 0.79
CA PRO A 109 11.75 7.52 1.91
C PRO A 109 11.09 8.84 1.52
N TRP A 110 9.89 9.09 2.04
CA TRP A 110 9.11 10.29 1.69
C TRP A 110 9.88 11.59 1.97
N THR A 111 10.67 11.64 3.04
CA THR A 111 11.46 12.82 3.40
C THR A 111 12.55 13.17 2.40
N PHE A 112 12.83 12.32 1.41
CA PHE A 112 13.83 12.57 0.39
C PHE A 112 13.17 13.14 -0.88
N ASN A 113 13.80 14.14 -1.49
CA ASN A 113 13.25 14.92 -2.60
C ASN A 113 12.91 14.09 -3.87
N ALA A 114 13.47 12.89 -3.99
CA ALA A 114 13.25 11.97 -5.10
C ALA A 114 12.24 10.84 -4.78
N SER A 115 11.44 10.98 -3.71
CA SER A 115 10.51 9.93 -3.30
C SER A 115 9.43 9.65 -4.35
N ASP A 116 9.21 8.36 -4.61
CA ASP A 116 8.10 7.84 -5.41
C ASP A 116 6.78 7.77 -4.63
N GLY A 117 6.79 8.13 -3.34
CA GLY A 117 5.68 7.93 -2.43
C GLY A 117 4.39 8.68 -2.81
N LEU A 118 4.47 9.97 -3.15
CA LEU A 118 3.27 10.74 -3.53
C LEU A 118 2.58 10.16 -4.76
N PHE A 119 3.39 9.76 -5.75
CA PHE A 119 2.90 9.18 -6.98
C PHE A 119 2.19 7.84 -6.70
N ASN A 120 2.85 6.93 -5.98
CA ASN A 120 2.28 5.62 -5.65
C ASN A 120 1.00 5.74 -4.79
N LEU A 121 0.97 6.66 -3.82
CA LEU A 121 -0.23 6.93 -3.01
C LEU A 121 -1.40 7.44 -3.88
N GLY A 122 -1.14 8.40 -4.78
CA GLY A 122 -2.14 8.91 -5.70
C GLY A 122 -2.70 7.83 -6.64
N SER A 123 -1.82 6.95 -7.14
CA SER A 123 -2.23 5.78 -7.93
C SER A 123 -3.10 4.84 -7.12
N ALA A 124 -2.70 4.46 -5.90
CA ALA A 124 -3.47 3.56 -5.05
C ALA A 124 -4.86 4.09 -4.72
N LEU A 125 -4.97 5.37 -4.41
CA LEU A 125 -6.25 6.06 -4.19
C LEU A 125 -7.12 6.06 -5.45
N SER A 126 -6.53 6.14 -6.64
CA SER A 126 -7.27 6.07 -7.90
C SER A 126 -7.78 4.64 -8.15
N PHE A 127 -6.91 3.64 -8.01
CA PHE A 127 -7.25 2.24 -8.25
C PHE A 127 -8.31 1.70 -7.30
N VAL A 128 -8.25 2.02 -6.00
CA VAL A 128 -9.24 1.53 -5.03
C VAL A 128 -10.68 2.03 -5.32
N GLN A 129 -10.83 3.10 -6.09
CA GLN A 129 -12.14 3.65 -6.47
C GLN A 129 -12.78 2.89 -7.64
N VAL A 130 -11.97 2.31 -8.52
CA VAL A 130 -12.43 1.78 -9.82
C VAL A 130 -12.31 0.27 -9.93
N LEU A 131 -11.46 -0.38 -9.14
CA LEU A 131 -11.29 -1.82 -9.16
C LEU A 131 -12.43 -2.54 -8.44
N PRO A 132 -12.82 -3.75 -8.91
CA PRO A 132 -13.78 -4.58 -8.20
C PRO A 132 -13.21 -5.05 -6.86
N ALA A 133 -14.05 -5.70 -6.05
CA ALA A 133 -13.59 -6.31 -4.81
C ALA A 133 -12.47 -7.32 -5.10
N GLY A 134 -11.39 -7.23 -4.33
CA GLY A 134 -10.13 -7.94 -4.58
C GLY A 134 -8.97 -7.28 -3.85
N VAL A 135 -7.80 -7.93 -3.88
CA VAL A 135 -6.56 -7.42 -3.30
C VAL A 135 -5.55 -7.15 -4.40
N TYR A 136 -4.98 -5.96 -4.37
CA TYR A 136 -4.10 -5.45 -5.42
C TYR A 136 -2.88 -4.76 -4.83
N ILE A 137 -1.83 -4.64 -5.64
CA ILE A 137 -0.63 -3.85 -5.34
C ILE A 137 -0.51 -2.73 -6.37
N ALA A 138 -0.38 -1.48 -5.91
CA ALA A 138 -0.16 -0.31 -6.75
C ALA A 138 1.24 0.27 -6.52
N MET A 139 2.13 0.04 -7.49
CA MET A 139 3.54 0.45 -7.47
C MET A 139 4.00 0.76 -8.88
N ASN A 140 4.95 1.69 -9.04
CA ASN A 140 5.61 1.99 -10.32
C ASN A 140 4.61 2.34 -11.46
N GLY A 141 3.49 2.99 -11.11
CA GLY A 141 2.47 3.41 -12.08
C GLY A 141 1.60 2.29 -12.64
N ARG A 142 1.71 1.08 -12.06
CA ARG A 142 0.97 -0.11 -12.44
C ARG A 142 0.13 -0.60 -11.27
N CYS A 143 -0.87 -1.41 -11.57
CA CYS A 143 -1.65 -2.15 -10.59
C CYS A 143 -1.56 -3.63 -10.92
N PHE A 144 -1.37 -4.47 -9.91
CA PHE A 144 -1.24 -5.90 -10.07
C PHE A 144 -2.21 -6.63 -9.15
N ALA A 145 -2.78 -7.74 -9.61
CA ALA A 145 -3.45 -8.67 -8.73
C ALA A 145 -2.44 -9.30 -7.75
N TRP A 146 -2.88 -9.56 -6.52
CA TRP A 146 -2.01 -10.09 -5.45
C TRP A 146 -1.30 -11.40 -5.82
N ASP A 147 -1.88 -12.20 -6.71
CA ASP A 147 -1.39 -13.50 -7.17
C ASP A 147 -0.57 -13.43 -8.47
N ASN A 148 -0.47 -12.26 -9.11
CA ASN A 148 0.31 -12.04 -10.32
C ASN A 148 1.32 -10.89 -10.16
N VAL A 149 2.13 -10.92 -9.11
CA VAL A 149 3.09 -9.85 -8.81
C VAL A 149 4.29 -10.36 -8.02
N ARG A 150 5.47 -9.79 -8.28
CA ARG A 150 6.66 -9.91 -7.43
C ARG A 150 7.43 -8.59 -7.32
N LYS A 151 8.17 -8.41 -6.22
CA LYS A 151 9.19 -7.36 -6.10
C LYS A 151 10.49 -7.83 -6.74
N ASN A 152 10.87 -7.21 -7.85
CA ASN A 152 12.18 -7.37 -8.44
C ASN A 152 13.20 -6.52 -7.65
N ARG A 153 13.93 -7.17 -6.74
CA ARG A 153 14.90 -6.48 -5.86
C ARG A 153 16.11 -5.94 -6.61
N GLN A 154 16.47 -6.53 -7.75
CA GLN A 154 17.61 -6.06 -8.55
C GLN A 154 17.30 -4.74 -9.26
N LEU A 155 16.09 -4.62 -9.79
CA LEU A 155 15.63 -3.42 -10.49
C LEU A 155 14.94 -2.39 -9.59
N GLY A 156 14.57 -2.78 -8.37
CA GLY A 156 13.84 -1.89 -7.46
C GLY A 156 12.42 -1.59 -7.95
N VAL A 157 11.76 -2.53 -8.62
CA VAL A 157 10.40 -2.36 -9.16
C VAL A 157 9.51 -3.56 -8.87
N PHE A 158 8.20 -3.39 -9.04
CA PHE A 158 7.22 -4.47 -9.08
C PHE A 158 6.92 -4.87 -10.51
N GLU A 159 6.82 -6.18 -10.75
CA GLU A 159 6.56 -6.75 -12.07
C GLU A 159 5.58 -7.92 -11.97
N ALA A 160 4.83 -8.15 -13.06
CA ALA A 160 3.90 -9.27 -13.15
C ALA A 160 4.66 -10.60 -13.31
N LEU A 161 4.12 -11.68 -12.78
CA LEU A 161 4.67 -13.03 -12.96
C LEU A 161 4.36 -13.58 -14.35
N HIS A 162 3.20 -13.20 -14.89
CA HIS A 162 2.70 -13.54 -16.21
C HIS A 162 2.17 -12.28 -16.88
N GLU A 163 2.33 -12.19 -18.20
CA GLU A 163 1.70 -11.13 -18.99
C GLU A 163 0.19 -11.18 -18.80
N GLU A 164 -0.41 -10.04 -18.48
CA GLU A 164 -1.87 -9.94 -18.41
C GLU A 164 -2.42 -10.22 -19.80
N ARG A 165 -3.35 -11.20 -19.90
CA ARG A 165 -4.19 -11.29 -21.09
C ARG A 165 -4.95 -9.98 -21.15
N GLU A 166 -4.77 -9.24 -22.24
CA GLU A 166 -5.54 -8.06 -22.57
C GLU A 166 -7.01 -8.35 -22.26
N VAL A 167 -7.55 -7.69 -21.23
CA VAL A 167 -9.00 -7.71 -21.02
C VAL A 167 -9.54 -6.88 -22.17
N ALA A 168 -9.92 -7.56 -23.24
CA ALA A 168 -10.60 -6.94 -24.37
C ALA A 168 -11.68 -6.02 -23.79
N PRO A 169 -11.77 -4.75 -24.23
CA PRO A 169 -12.77 -3.84 -23.71
C PRO A 169 -14.12 -4.53 -23.86
N THR A 170 -14.77 -4.83 -22.72
CA THR A 170 -16.15 -5.30 -22.73
C THR A 170 -16.96 -4.18 -23.34
N GLY A 171 -17.29 -4.34 -24.62
CA GLY A 171 -18.02 -3.35 -25.37
C GLY A 171 -19.33 -3.02 -24.68
N LYS A 172 -19.53 -1.73 -24.40
CA LYS A 172 -20.70 -0.94 -24.76
C LYS A 172 -20.41 0.53 -24.52
#